data_AF-A0A967IAF2-F1
#
_entry.id   AF-A0A967IAF2-F1
#
_cell.length_a   1.000
_cell.length_b   1.000
_cell.length_c   1.000
_cell.angle_alpha   90.00
_cell.angle_beta   90.00
_cell.angle_gamma   90.00
#
_symmetry.space_group_name_H-M   'P 1'
#
loop_
_entity.id
_entity.type
_entity.pdbx_description
1 polymer ?
#
loop_
_entity_poly.entity_id
_entity_poly.type
_entity_poly.pdbx_seq_one_letter_code
_entity_poly.pdbx_strand_id
1 'polypeptide(L)' 'AYSHGMNIAFARNGYTFAGTLTNNVNIASGGLESMNVWYKPLSA' A
#
# COMPACT_ATOMS: atom_id res chain seq x y z
N ALA A 1 10.08 4.79 3.37
CA ALA A 1 8.95 5.39 4.08
C ALA A 1 7.70 4.56 3.80
N TYR A 2 6.86 4.28 4.79
CA TYR A 2 5.56 3.67 4.59
C TYR A 2 4.48 4.75 4.69
N SER A 3 3.54 4.79 3.75
CA SER A 3 2.40 5.72 3.84
C SER A 3 1.38 5.22 4.86
N HIS A 4 1.58 5.59 6.13
CA HIS A 4 0.75 5.15 7.25
C HIS A 4 -0.73 5.53 7.06
N GLY A 5 -1.00 6.74 6.54
CA GLY A 5 -2.36 7.20 6.26
C GLY A 5 -3.07 6.32 5.23
N MET A 6 -2.38 5.97 4.14
CA MET A 6 -2.95 5.08 3.12
C MET A 6 -3.17 3.67 3.65
N ASN A 7 -2.23 3.14 4.44
CA ASN A 7 -2.39 1.82 5.07
C ASN A 7 -3.61 1.76 5.99
N ILE A 8 -3.83 2.78 6.81
CA ILE A 8 -5.00 2.88 7.68
C ILE A 8 -6.28 2.97 6.83
N ALA A 9 -6.28 3.77 5.76
CA ALA A 9 -7.43 3.89 4.88
C ALA A 9 -7.81 2.56 4.23
N PHE A 10 -6.84 1.81 3.68
CA PHE A 10 -7.11 0.50 3.08
C PHE A 10 -7.62 -0.53 4.10
N ALA A 11 -6.99 -0.61 5.28
CA ALA A 11 -7.42 -1.50 6.34
C ALA A 11 -8.87 -1.20 6.79
N ARG A 12 -9.23 0.08 6.95
CA ARG A 12 -10.58 0.48 7.37
C ARG A 12 -11.64 0.29 6.30
N ASN A 13 -11.27 0.29 5.01
CA ASN A 13 -12.20 0.13 3.89
C ASN A 13 -12.37 -1.33 3.43
N GLY A 14 -11.85 -2.29 4.20
CA GLY A 14 -12.01 -3.73 3.95
C GLY A 14 -11.18 -4.25 2.79
N TYR A 15 -10.04 -3.62 2.50
CA TYR A 15 -9.05 -4.20 1.59
C TYR A 15 -8.23 -5.26 2.33
N THR A 16 -7.84 -6.30 1.60
CA THR A 16 -6.97 -7.37 2.11
C THR A 16 -5.51 -7.03 1.85
N PHE A 17 -4.68 -7.17 2.89
CA PHE A 17 -3.24 -7.00 2.78
C PHE A 17 -2.61 -8.19 2.05
N ALA A 18 -1.87 -7.92 0.96
CA ALA A 18 -1.20 -8.94 0.16
C ALA A 18 0.31 -9.01 0.38
N GLY A 19 0.88 -8.09 1.17
CA GLY A 19 2.31 -8.04 1.45
C GLY A 19 2.92 -6.66 1.25
N THR A 20 4.24 -6.59 1.46
CA THR A 20 5.01 -5.36 1.34
C THR A 20 6.07 -5.51 0.25
N LEU A 21 6.07 -4.58 -0.70
CA LEU A 21 7.11 -4.48 -1.71
C LEU A 21 8.18 -3.51 -1.22
N THR A 22 9.39 -4.01 -1.03
CA THR A 22 10.52 -3.22 -0.55
C THR A 22 11.21 -2.47 -1.69
N ASN A 23 11.50 -1.18 -1.51
CA ASN A 23 12.22 -0.36 -2.50
C ASN A 23 11.63 -0.41 -3.92
N ASN A 24 10.31 -0.45 -4.02
CA ASN A 24 9.58 -0.72 -5.26
C ASN A 24 9.26 0.55 -6.06
N VAL A 25 9.28 1.72 -5.43
CA VAL A 25 8.65 2.91 -6.01
C VAL A 25 9.46 4.18 -5.77
N ASN A 26 9.42 5.11 -6.73
CA ASN A 26 10.06 6.42 -6.62
C ASN A 26 9.03 7.52 -6.96
N ILE A 27 8.26 7.96 -5.97
CA ILE A 27 7.13 8.88 -6.20
C ILE A 27 7.26 10.21 -5.45
N ALA A 28 7.98 10.32 -4.32
CA ALA A 28 7.96 11.56 -3.53
C ALA A 28 9.25 11.96 -2.79
N SER A 29 10.08 11.02 -2.31
CA SER A 29 11.18 11.34 -1.37
C SER A 29 12.59 11.41 -2.00
N GLY A 30 12.68 11.42 -3.33
CA GLY A 30 13.98 11.42 -4.03
C GLY A 30 14.75 10.10 -3.87
N GLY A 31 14.07 9.00 -3.57
CA GLY A 31 14.63 7.67 -3.38
C GLY A 31 13.59 6.56 -3.52
N LEU A 32 14.06 5.31 -3.48
CA LEU A 32 13.17 4.14 -3.50
C LEU A 32 12.47 3.96 -2.15
N GLU A 33 11.16 3.80 -2.21
CA GLU A 33 10.31 3.57 -1.04
C GLU A 33 9.66 2.19 -1.10
N SER A 34 9.28 1.71 0.09
CA SER A 34 8.56 0.45 0.27
C SER A 34 7.07 0.74 0.46
N MET A 35 6.21 -0.01 -0.20
CA MET A 35 4.76 0.15 -0.09
C MET A 35 4.05 -1.18 0.15
N ASN A 36 2.91 -1.10 0.82
CA ASN A 36 2.03 -2.24 1.04
C ASN A 36 1.10 -2.42 -0.15
N VAL A 37 0.87 -3.68 -0.51
CA VAL A 37 -0.10 -4.06 -1.55
C VAL A 37 -1.41 -4.43 -0.87
N TRP A 38 -2.48 -3.84 -1.37
CA TRP A 38 -3.84 -4.01 -0.89
C TRP A 38 -4.74 -4.36 -2.07
N TYR A 39 -5.68 -5.28 -1.88
CA TYR A 39 -6.66 -5.64 -2.91
C TYR A 39 -8.06 -5.81 -2.33
N LYS A 40 -9.07 -5.61 -3.16
CA LYS A 40 -10.47 -5.88 -2.84
C LYS A 40 -11.10 -6.57 -4.05
N PRO A 41 -11.64 -7.79 -3.90
CA PRO A 41 -12.34 -8.44 -5.00
C PRO A 41 -13.57 -7.60 -5.38
N LEU A 42 -13.79 -7.42 -6.67
CA LEU A 42 -15.03 -6.85 -7.17
C LEU A 42 -16.11 -7.92 -7.05
N SER A 43 -17.23 -7.59 -6.41
CA SER A 43 -18.42 -8.44 -6.44
C SER A 43 -18.98 -8.49 -7.86
N ALA A 44 -19.45 -9.67 -8.26
CA ALA A 44 -20.09 -9.93 -9.56
C ALA A 44 -21.44 -9.21 -9.69
#